data_AF-A0AAQ4DBZ4-F1
#
_entry.id   AF-A0AAQ4DBZ4-F1
#
_cell.length_a   1.000
_cell.length_b   1.000
_cell.length_c   1.000
_cell.angle_alpha   90.00
_cell.angle_beta   90.00
_cell.angle_gamma   90.00
#
_symmetry.space_group_name_H-M   'P 1'
#
loop_
_entity.id
_entity.type
_entity.pdbx_description
1 polymer ?
#
loop_
_entity_poly.entity_id
_entity_poly.type
_entity_poly.pdbx_seq_one_letter_code
_entity_poly.pdbx_strand_id
1 'polypeptide(L)'
;MVFSFLMQLDQLLRAPPHEANNRKGGLPMETPLSPTDEPPQRSMDAHPLDEQLKEALREISDLKSKNAKLADDLTEAEMEIRDLKNEHSTVQDALKNTSEQLTATMNELQNSKKENERLVEEVTALKKRLENTEEENKRLLAEVASFNPAQTTFNGSKDVTPFSCGQVADPPADSGQPASLPFPSLKMIKCPRCHEEFTRKLVGPHIKNCKGPRKAEPTQKQQVISPEHNRHEHLNIQVTCENSVETTESCPMEWQAAMLQNKEEDGCEVSETGVRDSQLPRPAWKTF
;
A
#
# COMPACT_ATOMS: atom_id res chain seq x y z
N MET A 1 -23.56 -6.11 -13.75
CA MET A 1 -23.88 -5.96 -15.18
C MET A 1 -22.75 -6.41 -16.10
N VAL A 2 -21.48 -6.07 -15.84
CA VAL A 2 -20.33 -6.42 -16.70
C VAL A 2 -20.11 -7.95 -16.86
N PHE A 3 -20.29 -8.72 -15.79
CA PHE A 3 -20.11 -10.19 -15.84
C PHE A 3 -21.13 -10.92 -16.72
N SER A 4 -22.38 -10.43 -16.82
CA SER A 4 -23.39 -11.01 -17.71
C SER A 4 -23.02 -10.78 -19.18
N PHE A 5 -22.43 -9.63 -19.50
CA PHE A 5 -22.05 -9.29 -20.87
C PHE A 5 -20.88 -10.16 -21.37
N LEU A 6 -19.90 -10.45 -20.50
CA LEU A 6 -18.76 -11.32 -20.83
C LEU A 6 -19.17 -12.78 -21.03
N MET A 7 -20.13 -13.29 -20.24
CA MET A 7 -20.68 -14.65 -20.43
C MET A 7 -21.49 -14.78 -21.73
N GLN A 8 -22.14 -13.70 -22.18
CA GLN A 8 -22.89 -13.69 -23.44
C GLN A 8 -21.97 -13.65 -24.67
N LEU A 9 -20.82 -13.00 -24.58
CA LEU A 9 -19.80 -13.01 -25.65
C LEU A 9 -19.13 -14.39 -25.80
N ASP A 10 -18.83 -15.08 -24.71
CA ASP A 10 -18.22 -16.43 -24.77
C ASP A 10 -19.15 -17.47 -25.43
N GLN A 11 -20.47 -17.33 -25.25
CA GLN A 11 -21.44 -18.19 -25.93
C GLN A 11 -21.55 -17.92 -27.44
N LEU A 12 -21.34 -16.68 -27.89
CA LEU A 12 -21.36 -16.34 -29.31
C LEU A 12 -20.09 -16.81 -30.05
N LEU A 13 -18.94 -16.80 -29.36
CA LEU A 13 -17.66 -17.26 -29.92
C LEU A 13 -17.54 -18.79 -29.98
N ARG A 14 -18.34 -19.54 -29.21
CA ARG A 14 -18.33 -21.00 -29.18
C ARG A 14 -19.37 -21.65 -30.11
N ALA A 15 -20.07 -20.87 -30.94
CA ALA A 15 -20.99 -21.42 -31.92
C ALA A 15 -20.22 -22.24 -32.98
N PRO A 16 -20.51 -23.54 -33.14
CA PRO A 16 -19.82 -24.37 -34.13
C PRO A 16 -20.12 -23.87 -35.56
N PRO A 17 -19.16 -23.97 -36.49
CA PRO A 17 -19.37 -23.57 -37.88
C PRO A 17 -20.48 -24.44 -38.47
N HIS A 18 -21.57 -23.81 -38.91
CA HIS A 18 -22.64 -24.48 -39.63
C HIS A 18 -22.05 -25.17 -40.87
N GLU A 19 -22.06 -26.51 -40.87
CA GLU A 19 -21.75 -27.34 -42.02
C GLU A 19 -22.65 -26.93 -43.20
N ALA A 20 -22.05 -26.29 -44.20
CA ALA A 20 -22.69 -25.99 -45.46
C ALA A 20 -22.98 -27.33 -46.18
N ASN A 21 -24.25 -27.73 -46.11
CA ASN A 21 -24.79 -28.92 -46.76
C ASN A 21 -24.46 -28.92 -48.26
N ASN A 22 -23.58 -29.83 -48.64
CA ASN A 22 -23.10 -30.06 -50.00
C ASN A 22 -24.20 -30.77 -50.82
N ARG A 23 -25.13 -30.01 -51.41
CA ARG A 23 -26.11 -30.54 -52.38
C ARG A 23 -25.41 -30.83 -53.71
N LYS A 24 -24.92 -32.07 -53.85
CA LYS A 24 -24.73 -32.75 -55.15
C LYS A 24 -26.09 -32.86 -55.86
N GLY A 25 -26.43 -31.86 -56.66
CA GLY A 25 -27.50 -31.95 -57.66
C GLY A 25 -26.93 -32.50 -58.96
N GLY A 26 -27.39 -33.67 -59.38
CA GLY A 26 -26.95 -34.38 -60.58
C GLY A 26 -27.23 -33.62 -61.87
N LEU A 27 -26.27 -33.72 -62.79
CA LEU A 27 -26.40 -33.35 -64.20
C LEU A 27 -27.29 -34.38 -64.92
N PRO A 28 -28.30 -33.97 -65.71
CA PRO A 28 -28.89 -34.85 -66.70
C PRO A 28 -28.13 -34.78 -68.03
N MET A 29 -27.71 -35.97 -68.46
CA MET A 29 -27.71 -36.51 -69.83
C MET A 29 -27.50 -35.55 -71.01
N GLU A 30 -26.45 -35.91 -71.76
CA GLU A 30 -26.04 -35.43 -73.06
C GLU A 30 -27.16 -35.40 -74.11
N THR A 31 -27.10 -34.38 -74.99
CA THR A 31 -27.80 -34.38 -76.28
C THR A 31 -26.75 -34.20 -77.39
N PRO A 32 -26.80 -34.95 -78.50
CA PRO A 32 -25.72 -34.98 -79.49
C PRO A 32 -25.69 -33.73 -80.39
N LEU A 33 -24.46 -33.39 -80.78
CA LEU A 33 -24.07 -32.30 -81.68
C LEU A 33 -24.81 -32.29 -83.02
N SER A 34 -25.05 -31.09 -83.55
CA SER A 34 -25.11 -30.83 -84.99
C SER A 34 -24.19 -29.67 -85.34
N PRO A 35 -23.46 -29.74 -86.48
CA PRO A 35 -22.38 -28.82 -86.81
C PRO A 35 -22.88 -27.72 -87.73
N THR A 36 -22.93 -26.47 -87.28
CA THR A 36 -23.05 -25.35 -88.22
C THR A 36 -22.52 -24.06 -87.59
N ASP A 37 -21.69 -23.39 -88.39
CA ASP A 37 -21.21 -22.02 -88.26
C ASP A 37 -20.20 -21.73 -87.14
N GLU A 38 -18.92 -21.75 -87.53
CA GLU A 38 -17.86 -21.01 -86.86
C GLU A 38 -18.31 -19.55 -86.69
N PRO A 39 -18.50 -19.07 -85.44
CA PRO A 39 -18.72 -17.66 -85.21
C PRO A 39 -17.45 -16.89 -85.57
N PRO A 40 -17.56 -15.71 -86.19
CA PRO A 40 -16.40 -14.91 -86.54
C PRO A 40 -15.57 -14.66 -85.28
N GLN A 41 -14.28 -15.01 -85.34
CA GLN A 41 -13.30 -14.70 -84.31
C GLN A 41 -13.27 -13.19 -84.09
N ARG A 42 -14.16 -12.69 -83.23
CA ARG A 42 -13.95 -11.43 -82.55
C ARG A 42 -12.87 -11.74 -81.53
N SER A 43 -11.63 -11.43 -81.89
CA SER A 43 -10.57 -11.13 -80.93
C SER A 43 -11.03 -9.91 -80.12
N MET A 44 -12.03 -10.08 -79.24
CA MET A 44 -12.25 -9.15 -78.16
C MET A 44 -11.09 -9.38 -77.22
N ASP A 45 -10.26 -8.35 -77.11
CA ASP A 45 -9.04 -8.32 -76.32
C ASP A 45 -9.28 -8.98 -74.96
N ALA A 46 -8.68 -10.16 -74.73
CA ALA A 46 -8.72 -10.86 -73.44
C ALA A 46 -7.91 -10.12 -72.35
N HIS A 47 -7.12 -9.13 -72.77
CA HIS A 47 -6.23 -8.35 -71.94
C HIS A 47 -6.84 -7.59 -70.73
N PRO A 48 -8.04 -6.97 -70.79
CA PRO A 48 -8.57 -6.20 -69.67
C PRO A 48 -9.14 -7.08 -68.54
N LEU A 49 -9.54 -8.32 -68.84
CA LEU A 49 -9.97 -9.29 -67.83
C LEU A 49 -8.75 -9.90 -67.11
N ASP A 50 -7.69 -10.19 -67.85
CA ASP A 50 -6.44 -10.71 -67.29
C ASP A 50 -5.77 -9.70 -66.35
N GLU A 51 -5.78 -8.41 -66.68
CA GLU A 51 -5.25 -7.36 -65.79
C GLU A 51 -6.12 -7.17 -64.54
N GLN A 52 -7.46 -7.21 -64.67
CA GLN A 52 -8.35 -7.19 -63.50
C GLN A 52 -8.12 -8.38 -62.57
N LEU A 53 -7.89 -9.57 -63.12
CA LEU A 53 -7.58 -10.77 -62.34
C LEU A 53 -6.24 -10.65 -61.62
N LYS A 54 -5.20 -10.14 -62.30
CA LYS A 54 -3.88 -9.91 -61.67
C LYS A 54 -3.98 -8.91 -60.52
N GLU A 55 -4.73 -7.83 -60.70
CA GLU A 55 -4.90 -6.81 -59.66
C GLU A 55 -5.68 -7.36 -58.46
N ALA A 56 -6.78 -8.09 -58.70
CA ALA A 56 -7.52 -8.76 -57.64
C ALA A 56 -6.65 -9.77 -56.87
N LEU A 57 -5.77 -10.51 -57.55
CA LEU A 57 -4.84 -11.45 -56.90
C LEU A 57 -3.80 -10.72 -56.04
N ARG A 58 -3.31 -9.55 -56.48
CA ARG A 58 -2.43 -8.70 -55.65
C ARG A 58 -3.15 -8.19 -54.42
N GLU A 59 -4.36 -7.67 -54.58
CA GLU A 59 -5.15 -7.17 -53.45
C GLU A 59 -5.45 -8.28 -52.43
N ILE A 60 -5.80 -9.49 -52.90
CA ILE A 60 -5.99 -10.65 -52.02
C ILE A 60 -4.70 -10.99 -51.27
N SER A 61 -3.54 -10.95 -51.94
CA SER A 61 -2.25 -11.20 -51.29
C SER A 61 -1.94 -10.15 -50.22
N ASP A 62 -2.17 -8.88 -50.51
CA ASP A 62 -1.95 -7.77 -49.57
C ASP A 62 -2.91 -7.85 -48.38
N LEU A 63 -4.20 -8.12 -48.62
CA LEU A 63 -5.20 -8.31 -47.57
C LEU A 63 -4.85 -9.51 -46.70
N LYS A 64 -4.36 -10.61 -47.28
CA LYS A 64 -3.91 -11.77 -46.52
C LYS A 64 -2.72 -11.43 -45.62
N SER A 65 -1.76 -10.66 -46.13
CA SER A 65 -0.61 -10.19 -45.33
C SER A 65 -1.05 -9.26 -44.20
N LYS A 66 -1.97 -8.33 -44.47
CA LYS A 66 -2.52 -7.42 -43.45
C LYS A 66 -3.28 -8.19 -42.38
N ASN A 67 -4.07 -9.21 -42.77
CA ASN A 67 -4.83 -10.03 -41.84
C ASN A 67 -3.90 -10.88 -40.94
N ALA A 68 -2.83 -11.43 -41.50
CA ALA A 68 -1.81 -12.12 -40.70
C ALA A 68 -1.17 -11.20 -39.66
N LYS A 69 -0.79 -9.98 -40.06
CA LYS A 69 -0.22 -8.99 -39.13
C LYS A 69 -1.22 -8.60 -38.02
N LEU A 70 -2.48 -8.36 -38.38
CA LEU A 70 -3.52 -8.03 -37.39
C LEU A 70 -3.78 -9.18 -36.41
N ALA A 71 -3.66 -10.43 -36.87
CA ALA A 71 -3.76 -11.58 -35.99
C ALA A 71 -2.59 -11.62 -34.99
N ASP A 72 -1.35 -11.37 -35.45
CA ASP A 72 -0.18 -11.30 -34.59
C ASP A 72 -0.33 -10.16 -33.56
N ASP A 73 -0.68 -8.94 -34.00
CA ASP A 73 -0.90 -7.77 -33.15
C ASP A 73 -2.01 -8.05 -32.09
N LEU A 74 -3.07 -8.77 -32.46
CA LEU A 74 -4.14 -9.17 -31.54
C LEU A 74 -3.60 -10.13 -30.47
N THR A 75 -2.80 -11.13 -30.85
CA THR A 75 -2.23 -12.06 -29.87
C THR A 75 -1.27 -11.39 -28.90
N GLU A 76 -0.50 -10.41 -29.36
CA GLU A 76 0.40 -9.62 -28.51
C GLU A 76 -0.41 -8.77 -27.51
N ALA A 77 -1.45 -8.08 -27.96
CA ALA A 77 -2.33 -7.30 -27.09
C ALA A 77 -3.05 -8.17 -26.04
N GLU A 78 -3.48 -9.38 -26.42
CA GLU A 78 -4.09 -10.33 -25.47
C GLU A 78 -3.10 -10.81 -24.39
N MET A 79 -1.83 -10.98 -24.74
CA MET A 79 -0.77 -11.28 -23.78
C MET A 79 -0.53 -10.12 -22.83
N GLU A 80 -0.40 -8.89 -23.35
CA GLU A 80 -0.18 -7.70 -22.52
C GLU A 80 -1.35 -7.48 -21.52
N ILE A 81 -2.59 -7.65 -21.98
CA ILE A 81 -3.77 -7.58 -21.11
C ILE A 81 -3.71 -8.62 -19.99
N ARG A 82 -3.26 -9.84 -20.30
CA ARG A 82 -3.12 -10.92 -19.30
C ARG A 82 -2.06 -10.55 -18.25
N ASP A 83 -0.93 -10.03 -18.69
CA ASP A 83 0.17 -9.65 -17.80
C ASP A 83 -0.24 -8.48 -16.89
N LEU A 84 -0.85 -7.43 -17.46
CA LEU A 84 -1.41 -6.31 -16.69
C LEU A 84 -2.45 -6.77 -15.66
N LYS A 85 -3.28 -7.76 -16.01
CA LYS A 85 -4.27 -8.33 -15.07
C LYS A 85 -3.58 -9.05 -13.91
N ASN A 86 -2.50 -9.78 -14.17
CA ASN A 86 -1.72 -10.47 -13.14
C ASN A 86 -1.00 -9.47 -12.22
N GLU A 87 -0.41 -8.42 -12.80
CA GLU A 87 0.21 -7.33 -12.04
C GLU A 87 -0.81 -6.61 -11.16
N HIS A 88 -1.98 -6.26 -11.71
CA HIS A 88 -3.06 -5.64 -10.96
C HIS A 88 -3.49 -6.51 -9.76
N SER A 89 -3.66 -7.83 -9.96
CA SER A 89 -3.98 -8.75 -8.87
C SER A 89 -2.91 -8.73 -7.78
N THR A 90 -1.64 -8.76 -8.17
CA THR A 90 -0.51 -8.73 -7.24
C THR A 90 -0.47 -7.43 -6.42
N VAL A 91 -0.71 -6.29 -7.07
CA VAL A 91 -0.79 -4.98 -6.41
C VAL A 91 -1.97 -4.93 -5.45
N GLN A 92 -3.12 -5.49 -5.83
CA GLN A 92 -4.31 -5.54 -4.97
C GLN A 92 -4.06 -6.39 -3.71
N ASP A 93 -3.40 -7.54 -3.84
CA ASP A 93 -3.04 -8.39 -2.71
C ASP A 93 -2.02 -7.71 -1.79
N ALA A 94 -1.01 -7.04 -2.37
CA ALA A 94 -0.05 -6.26 -1.59
C ALA A 94 -0.74 -5.12 -0.81
N LEU A 95 -1.66 -4.40 -1.45
CA LEU A 95 -2.42 -3.33 -0.81
C LEU A 95 -3.24 -3.86 0.36
N LYS A 96 -3.93 -5.00 0.19
CA LYS A 96 -4.69 -5.64 1.26
C LYS A 96 -3.80 -6.00 2.44
N ASN A 97 -2.65 -6.65 2.20
CA ASN A 97 -1.70 -7.00 3.25
C ASN A 97 -1.18 -5.76 4.00
N THR A 98 -0.83 -4.68 3.28
CA THR A 98 -0.37 -3.44 3.94
C THR A 98 -1.46 -2.79 4.79
N SER A 99 -2.72 -2.85 4.38
CA SER A 99 -3.87 -2.36 5.16
C SER A 99 -4.08 -3.16 6.45
N GLU A 100 -3.95 -4.49 6.37
CA GLU A 100 -4.03 -5.38 7.54
C GLU A 100 -2.88 -5.11 8.52
N GLN A 101 -1.65 -4.92 8.04
CA GLN A 101 -0.49 -4.55 8.86
C GLN A 101 -0.64 -3.18 9.52
N LEU A 102 -1.18 -2.20 8.80
CA LEU A 102 -1.47 -0.87 9.35
C LEU A 102 -2.47 -0.96 10.50
N THR A 103 -3.55 -1.72 10.29
CA THR A 103 -4.58 -1.94 11.32
C THR A 103 -3.99 -2.62 12.57
N ALA A 104 -3.16 -3.65 12.38
CA ALA A 104 -2.47 -4.32 13.48
C ALA A 104 -1.57 -3.34 14.26
N THR A 105 -0.77 -2.54 13.56
CA THR A 105 0.13 -1.55 14.17
C THR A 105 -0.64 -0.47 14.94
N MET A 106 -1.78 -0.02 14.41
CA MET A 106 -2.66 0.94 15.10
C MET A 106 -3.21 0.36 16.41
N ASN A 107 -3.63 -0.90 16.40
CA ASN A 107 -4.10 -1.59 17.61
C ASN A 107 -2.99 -1.75 18.65
N GLU A 108 -1.78 -2.14 18.22
CA GLU A 108 -0.60 -2.22 19.09
C GLU A 108 -0.27 -0.87 19.73
N LEU A 109 -0.30 0.21 18.95
CA LEU A 109 -0.08 1.56 19.44
C LEU A 109 -1.14 1.98 20.47
N GLN A 110 -2.41 1.68 20.21
CA GLN A 110 -3.49 1.97 21.14
C GLN A 110 -3.34 1.20 22.46
N ASN A 111 -2.96 -0.08 22.39
CA ASN A 111 -2.71 -0.90 23.58
C ASN A 111 -1.51 -0.39 24.36
N SER A 112 -0.41 -0.03 23.67
CA SER A 112 0.76 0.57 24.31
C SER A 112 0.43 1.90 24.99
N LYS A 113 -0.45 2.71 24.40
CA LYS A 113 -0.92 3.96 25.01
C LYS A 113 -1.67 3.71 26.32
N LYS A 114 -2.62 2.77 26.32
CA LYS A 114 -3.38 2.38 27.52
C LYS A 114 -2.45 1.85 28.62
N GLU A 115 -1.47 1.03 28.25
CA GLU A 115 -0.50 0.51 29.22
C GLU A 115 0.37 1.62 29.80
N ASN A 116 0.79 2.58 28.99
CA ASN A 116 1.54 3.74 29.47
C ASN A 116 0.70 4.60 30.44
N GLU A 117 -0.57 4.84 30.13
CA GLU A 117 -1.50 5.53 31.03
C GLU A 117 -1.62 4.81 32.38
N ARG A 118 -1.81 3.47 32.35
CA ARG A 118 -1.84 2.63 33.56
C ARG A 118 -0.55 2.74 34.38
N LEU A 119 0.61 2.70 33.74
CA LEU A 119 1.91 2.83 34.42
C LEU A 119 2.12 4.22 35.03
N VAL A 120 1.65 5.28 34.36
CA VAL A 120 1.69 6.65 34.90
C VAL A 120 0.85 6.76 36.17
N GLU A 121 -0.34 6.17 36.19
CA GLU A 121 -1.19 6.11 37.38
C GLU A 121 -0.50 5.33 38.51
N GLU A 122 0.09 4.17 38.22
CA GLU A 122 0.80 3.34 39.19
C GLU A 122 1.99 4.08 39.81
N VAL A 123 2.81 4.74 38.99
CA VAL A 123 3.94 5.56 39.45
C VAL A 123 3.47 6.71 40.33
N THR A 124 2.37 7.36 39.96
CA THR A 124 1.78 8.46 40.74
C THR A 124 1.29 7.97 42.11
N ALA A 125 0.62 6.82 42.15
CA ALA A 125 0.18 6.20 43.39
C ALA A 125 1.36 5.79 44.29
N LEU A 126 2.42 5.22 43.72
CA LEU A 126 3.63 4.85 44.46
C LEU A 126 4.35 6.07 45.02
N LYS A 127 4.47 7.18 44.26
CA LYS A 127 5.02 8.44 44.76
C LYS A 127 4.27 8.94 45.99
N LYS A 128 2.94 8.98 45.94
CA LYS A 128 2.11 9.41 47.07
C LYS A 128 2.30 8.51 48.31
N ARG A 129 2.41 7.19 48.10
CA ARG A 129 2.70 6.25 49.20
C ARG A 129 4.08 6.52 49.81
N LEU A 130 5.09 6.78 48.98
CA LEU A 130 6.43 7.10 49.44
C LEU A 130 6.43 8.38 50.30
N GLU A 131 5.81 9.46 49.81
CA GLU A 131 5.67 10.72 50.54
C GLU A 131 5.00 10.52 51.92
N ASN A 132 3.90 9.76 51.97
CA ASN A 132 3.23 9.42 53.23
C ASN A 132 4.16 8.65 54.19
N THR A 133 4.91 7.66 53.69
CA THR A 133 5.85 6.90 54.53
C THR A 133 7.04 7.72 55.01
N GLU A 134 7.50 8.69 54.21
CA GLU A 134 8.55 9.62 54.63
C GLU A 134 8.05 10.56 55.73
N GLU A 135 6.80 11.02 55.65
CA GLU A 135 6.19 11.85 56.69
C GLU A 135 5.97 11.05 57.99
N GLU A 136 5.51 9.80 57.89
CA GLU A 136 5.39 8.89 59.04
C GLU A 136 6.74 8.61 59.70
N ASN A 137 7.79 8.34 58.90
CA ASN A 137 9.14 8.17 59.42
C ASN A 137 9.67 9.42 60.13
N LYS A 138 9.44 10.61 59.56
CA LYS A 138 9.80 11.89 60.22
C LYS A 138 9.09 12.04 61.56
N ARG A 139 7.80 11.72 61.62
CA ARG A 139 7.00 11.77 62.85
C ARG A 139 7.53 10.78 63.90
N LEU A 140 7.78 9.53 63.52
CA LEU A 140 8.31 8.51 64.43
C LEU A 140 9.71 8.88 64.94
N LEU A 141 10.57 9.42 64.09
CA LEU A 141 11.89 9.91 64.51
C LEU A 141 11.78 11.04 65.54
N ALA A 142 10.85 11.98 65.36
CA ALA A 142 10.59 13.05 66.33
C ALA A 142 10.05 12.49 67.66
N GLU A 143 9.16 11.50 67.59
CA GLU A 143 8.62 10.80 68.78
C GLU A 143 9.73 10.07 69.55
N VAL A 144 10.57 9.28 68.88
CA VAL A 144 11.72 8.61 69.50
C VAL A 144 12.70 9.61 70.13
N ALA A 145 12.97 10.72 69.45
CA ALA A 145 13.83 11.78 70.00
C ALA A 145 13.25 12.39 71.29
N SER A 146 11.92 12.48 71.40
CA SER A 146 11.24 12.98 72.61
C SER A 146 11.28 12.00 73.79
N PHE A 147 11.28 10.70 73.54
CA PHE A 147 11.31 9.66 74.59
C PHE A 147 12.69 9.43 75.19
N ASN A 148 13.77 9.81 74.50
CA ASN A 148 15.15 9.55 74.94
C ASN A 148 16.05 10.81 74.95
N PRO A 149 15.69 11.89 75.66
CA PRO A 149 16.46 13.14 75.65
C PRO A 149 17.80 13.05 76.40
N ALA A 150 18.05 11.98 77.16
CA ALA A 150 19.19 11.85 78.08
C ALA A 150 20.36 11.00 77.56
N GLN A 151 20.24 10.29 76.43
CA GLN A 151 21.35 9.51 75.86
C GLN A 151 22.18 10.26 74.80
N THR A 152 21.72 11.41 74.30
CA THR A 152 22.48 12.24 73.34
C THR A 152 23.48 13.20 74.01
N THR A 153 23.52 13.29 75.34
CA THR A 153 24.50 14.10 76.10
C THR A 153 25.68 13.32 76.68
N PHE A 154 25.77 12.00 76.46
CA PHE A 154 26.95 11.20 76.84
C PHE A 154 28.00 11.10 75.72
N ASN A 155 28.32 12.22 75.05
CA ASN A 155 29.48 12.32 74.15
C ASN A 155 30.39 13.53 74.50
N GLY A 156 30.25 14.06 75.72
CA GLY A 156 31.04 15.18 76.22
C GLY A 156 32.22 14.82 77.13
N SER A 157 32.52 13.54 77.37
CA SER A 157 33.71 13.17 78.15
C SER A 157 34.93 13.08 77.23
N LYS A 158 35.51 14.26 76.98
CA LYS A 158 36.93 14.39 76.62
C LYS A 158 37.75 13.78 77.74
N ASP A 159 38.12 12.51 77.61
CA ASP A 159 39.30 11.86 78.21
C ASP A 159 39.23 10.36 77.88
N VAL A 160 39.33 10.04 76.59
CA VAL A 160 39.73 8.69 76.16
C VAL A 160 41.12 8.84 75.58
N THR A 161 42.09 8.43 76.38
CA THR A 161 43.48 8.23 76.03
C THR A 161 43.60 7.42 74.72
N PRO A 162 44.60 7.71 73.87
CA PRO A 162 44.83 6.93 72.66
C PRO A 162 45.40 5.58 73.07
N PHE A 163 44.54 4.56 73.19
CA PHE A 163 44.99 3.19 73.25
C PHE A 163 45.51 2.77 71.88
N SER A 164 46.83 2.90 71.73
CA SER A 164 47.63 2.15 70.79
C SER A 164 47.67 0.69 71.25
N CYS A 165 47.00 -0.18 70.51
CA CYS A 165 47.27 -1.62 70.32
C CYS A 165 46.35 -2.01 69.15
N GLY A 166 46.82 -2.32 67.95
CA GLY A 166 47.82 -3.34 67.72
C GLY A 166 47.13 -4.70 67.74
N GLN A 167 46.41 -5.04 66.66
CA GLN A 167 46.20 -6.39 66.13
C GLN A 167 45.24 -6.33 64.95
N VAL A 168 45.79 -6.44 63.75
CA VAL A 168 45.08 -6.77 62.52
C VAL A 168 44.73 -8.25 62.63
N ALA A 169 43.48 -8.56 62.98
CA ALA A 169 42.92 -9.89 62.81
C ALA A 169 42.38 -10.00 61.38
N ASP A 170 42.80 -11.04 60.69
CA ASP A 170 42.37 -11.40 59.34
C ASP A 170 40.83 -11.52 59.25
N PRO A 171 40.20 -10.99 58.19
CA PRO A 171 38.78 -11.23 57.97
C PRO A 171 38.55 -12.70 57.57
N PRO A 172 37.53 -13.37 58.13
CA PRO A 172 37.15 -14.71 57.71
C PRO A 172 36.64 -14.68 56.26
N ALA A 173 37.18 -15.59 55.47
CA ALA A 173 36.67 -15.94 54.17
C ALA A 173 35.26 -16.52 54.30
N ASP A 174 34.22 -15.74 53.98
CA ASP A 174 33.03 -16.30 53.33
C ASP A 174 32.12 -15.20 52.76
N SER A 175 31.40 -15.56 51.70
CA SER A 175 30.44 -14.74 50.92
C SER A 175 31.04 -13.74 49.93
N GLY A 176 31.83 -14.25 48.98
CA GLY A 176 32.09 -13.59 47.71
C GLY A 176 30.82 -13.51 46.84
N GLN A 177 29.92 -12.58 47.14
CA GLN A 177 28.90 -12.13 46.20
C GLN A 177 29.48 -10.89 45.50
N PRO A 178 29.89 -10.98 44.21
CA PRO A 178 30.51 -9.83 43.55
C PRO A 178 29.47 -8.71 43.46
N ALA A 179 29.83 -7.55 44.01
CA ALA A 179 29.13 -6.31 43.76
C ALA A 179 28.94 -6.18 42.24
N SER A 180 27.69 -6.33 41.80
CA SER A 180 27.27 -6.10 40.44
C SER A 180 27.47 -4.62 40.15
N LEU A 181 28.68 -4.28 39.71
CA LEU A 181 28.98 -3.00 39.11
C LEU A 181 27.97 -2.79 37.98
N PRO A 182 27.33 -1.61 37.87
CA PRO A 182 26.45 -1.32 36.76
C PRO A 182 27.32 -1.27 35.50
N PHE A 183 27.38 -2.38 34.76
CA PHE A 183 28.02 -2.39 33.46
C PHE A 183 27.29 -1.36 32.60
N PRO A 184 27.99 -0.36 32.04
CA PRO A 184 27.35 0.59 31.13
C PRO A 184 26.83 -0.21 29.96
N SER A 185 25.50 -0.27 29.82
CA SER A 185 24.81 -1.01 28.78
C SER A 185 25.48 -0.75 27.44
N LEU A 186 26.19 -1.76 26.94
CA LEU A 186 26.92 -1.70 25.68
C LEU A 186 25.89 -1.55 24.57
N LYS A 187 25.71 -0.32 24.09
CA LYS A 187 24.81 -0.02 22.97
C LYS A 187 25.30 -0.80 21.74
N MET A 188 24.51 -1.82 21.36
CA MET A 188 24.68 -2.60 20.14
C MET A 188 24.24 -1.75 18.94
N ILE A 189 24.96 -1.85 17.83
CA ILE A 189 24.67 -1.15 16.57
C ILE A 189 24.63 -2.21 15.46
N LYS A 190 23.57 -2.18 14.65
CA LYS A 190 23.40 -3.09 13.51
C LYS A 190 24.27 -2.65 12.33
N CYS A 191 24.94 -3.60 11.69
CA CYS A 191 25.63 -3.37 10.42
C CYS A 191 24.59 -3.08 9.32
N PRO A 192 24.68 -1.97 8.55
CA PRO A 192 23.72 -1.65 7.50
C PRO A 192 23.77 -2.60 6.29
N ARG A 193 24.79 -3.48 6.20
CA ARG A 193 24.94 -4.44 5.10
C ARG A 193 24.38 -5.83 5.43
N CYS A 194 24.75 -6.40 6.58
CA CYS A 194 24.33 -7.76 6.98
C CYS A 194 23.34 -7.79 8.15
N HIS A 195 23.01 -6.65 8.75
CA HIS A 195 22.11 -6.53 9.91
C HIS A 195 22.55 -7.24 11.20
N GLU A 196 23.76 -7.82 11.26
CA GLU A 196 24.35 -8.33 12.50
C GLU A 196 24.66 -7.20 13.48
N GLU A 197 24.47 -7.48 14.77
CA GLU A 197 24.65 -6.53 15.86
C GLU A 197 26.09 -6.58 16.38
N PHE A 198 26.75 -5.42 16.45
CA PHE A 198 28.10 -5.27 16.98
C PHE A 198 28.16 -4.19 18.04
N THR A 199 29.15 -4.28 18.94
CA THR A 199 29.48 -3.14 19.80
C THR A 199 30.03 -1.98 18.95
N ARG A 200 29.82 -0.74 19.39
CA ARG A 200 30.24 0.48 18.65
C ARG A 200 31.72 0.48 18.22
N LYS A 201 32.60 -0.20 18.95
CA LYS A 201 34.03 -0.32 18.61
C LYS A 201 34.30 -1.30 17.46
N LEU A 202 33.44 -2.31 17.27
CA LEU A 202 33.62 -3.38 16.30
C LEU A 202 32.84 -3.17 15.00
N VAL A 203 31.79 -2.33 15.01
CA VAL A 203 30.97 -2.08 13.83
C VAL A 203 31.76 -1.43 12.67
N GLY A 204 32.71 -0.54 12.98
CA GLY A 204 33.53 0.13 11.96
C GLY A 204 34.42 -0.83 11.16
N PRO A 205 35.29 -1.62 11.82
CA PRO A 205 36.08 -2.66 11.17
C PRO A 205 35.22 -3.68 10.42
N HIS A 206 34.08 -4.08 11.00
CA HIS A 206 33.17 -5.01 10.35
C HIS A 206 32.57 -4.42 9.07
N ILE A 207 32.05 -3.18 9.07
CA ILE A 207 31.47 -2.55 7.87
C ILE A 207 32.47 -2.51 6.70
N LYS A 208 33.75 -2.28 6.97
CA LYS A 208 34.82 -2.27 5.95
C LYS A 208 35.01 -3.63 5.29
N ASN A 209 34.92 -4.71 6.07
CA ASN A 209 35.17 -6.09 5.61
C ASN A 209 33.89 -6.88 5.30
N CYS A 210 32.71 -6.30 5.56
CA CYS A 210 31.43 -6.96 5.39
C CYS A 210 31.14 -7.18 3.89
N LYS A 211 31.15 -8.45 3.48
CA LYS A 211 30.77 -8.96 2.15
C LYS A 211 29.25 -9.12 1.97
N GLY A 212 28.45 -8.62 2.92
CA GLY A 212 26.99 -8.66 2.82
C GLY A 212 26.49 -7.97 1.55
N PRO A 213 25.37 -8.42 0.98
CA PRO A 213 24.83 -7.87 -0.24
C PRO A 213 24.62 -6.36 -0.05
N ARG A 214 25.29 -5.54 -0.87
CA ARG A 214 24.93 -4.12 -0.96
C ARG A 214 23.47 -4.09 -1.40
N LYS A 215 22.58 -3.53 -0.59
CA LYS A 215 21.27 -3.10 -1.09
C LYS A 215 21.56 -2.27 -2.34
N ALA A 216 21.09 -2.75 -3.49
CA ALA A 216 21.25 -2.06 -4.75
C ALA A 216 20.72 -0.65 -4.51
N GLU A 217 21.62 0.32 -4.63
CA GLU A 217 21.26 1.73 -4.66
C GLU A 217 20.22 1.89 -5.77
N PRO A 218 19.07 2.55 -5.53
CA PRO A 218 18.11 2.77 -6.60
C PRO A 218 18.77 3.71 -7.61
N THR A 219 19.36 3.15 -8.68
CA THR A 219 19.76 3.90 -9.87
C THR A 219 18.52 4.35 -10.62
N GLN A 220 17.76 5.26 -10.00
CA GLN A 220 16.79 6.07 -10.70
C GLN A 220 17.52 7.32 -11.18
N LYS A 221 18.25 7.20 -12.29
CA LYS A 221 18.52 8.34 -13.15
C LYS A 221 17.18 8.76 -13.73
N GLN A 222 16.48 9.61 -12.99
CA GLN A 222 15.32 10.34 -13.46
C GLN A 222 15.82 11.27 -14.58
N GLN A 223 15.75 10.81 -15.82
CA GLN A 223 15.85 11.69 -16.97
C GLN A 223 14.68 12.66 -16.85
N VAL A 224 15.00 13.91 -16.53
CA VAL A 224 14.08 15.04 -16.63
C VAL A 224 13.76 15.20 -18.12
N ILE A 225 12.63 14.63 -18.54
CA ILE A 225 12.00 14.96 -19.83
C ILE A 225 11.28 16.29 -19.59
N SER A 226 11.79 17.33 -20.23
CA SER A 226 11.24 18.68 -20.26
C SER A 226 9.82 18.67 -20.83
N PRO A 227 8.80 19.29 -20.19
CA PRO A 227 7.46 19.35 -20.74
C PRO A 227 7.31 20.62 -21.59
N GLU A 228 7.72 20.55 -22.86
CA GLU A 228 7.24 21.48 -23.88
C GLU A 228 6.49 20.68 -24.95
N HIS A 229 5.23 21.04 -25.16
CA HIS A 229 4.23 20.48 -26.09
C HIS A 229 3.29 19.41 -25.55
N ASN A 230 2.26 19.87 -24.83
CA ASN A 230 0.92 19.39 -25.13
C ASN A 230 -0.09 20.53 -24.89
N ARG A 231 -0.49 21.18 -25.98
CA ARG A 231 -1.71 22.01 -26.04
C ARG A 231 -2.90 21.07 -25.93
N HIS A 232 -3.44 20.92 -24.73
CA HIS A 232 -4.82 20.49 -24.56
C HIS A 232 -5.68 21.71 -24.22
N GLU A 233 -6.71 21.87 -25.03
CA GLU A 233 -7.70 22.95 -24.97
C GLU A 233 -8.37 22.99 -23.60
N HIS A 234 -8.23 24.12 -22.91
CA HIS A 234 -9.00 24.41 -21.71
C HIS A 234 -10.46 24.65 -22.10
N LEU A 235 -11.33 23.69 -21.79
CA LEU A 235 -12.76 23.94 -21.65
C LEU A 235 -12.97 24.90 -20.48
N ASN A 236 -13.33 26.13 -20.83
CA ASN A 236 -13.59 27.24 -19.93
C ASN A 236 -14.97 27.05 -19.28
N ILE A 237 -15.01 26.43 -18.10
CA ILE A 237 -16.21 26.46 -17.25
C ILE A 237 -16.11 27.71 -16.38
N GLN A 238 -16.71 28.80 -16.86
CA GLN A 238 -17.02 29.97 -16.04
C GLN A 238 -18.11 29.59 -15.03
N VAL A 239 -17.72 29.41 -13.78
CA VAL A 239 -18.65 29.53 -12.65
C VAL A 239 -18.64 31.00 -12.26
N THR A 240 -19.67 31.74 -12.67
CA THR A 240 -19.93 33.09 -12.16
C THR A 240 -20.53 32.98 -10.76
N CYS A 241 -19.73 33.24 -9.73
CA CYS A 241 -20.24 33.64 -8.43
C CYS A 241 -20.33 35.17 -8.42
N GLU A 242 -21.52 35.69 -8.70
CA GLU A 242 -21.84 37.09 -8.42
C GLU A 242 -21.99 37.29 -6.90
N ASN A 243 -21.41 38.40 -6.44
CA ASN A 243 -21.56 39.02 -5.12
C ASN A 243 -20.75 38.40 -3.97
N SER A 244 -19.52 38.90 -3.77
CA SER A 244 -19.24 39.79 -2.62
C SER A 244 -17.77 40.23 -2.59
N VAL A 245 -17.62 41.55 -2.69
CA VAL A 245 -16.66 42.45 -2.01
C VAL A 245 -15.20 41.99 -1.86
N GLU A 246 -14.35 42.77 -2.52
CA GLU A 246 -12.91 42.91 -2.39
C GLU A 246 -12.38 42.77 -0.95
N THR A 247 -11.38 41.91 -0.76
CA THR A 247 -10.19 42.24 0.03
C THR A 247 -9.06 41.29 -0.36
N THR A 248 -7.94 41.88 -0.78
CA THR A 248 -6.69 41.20 -1.11
C THR A 248 -5.81 41.23 0.13
N GLU A 249 -5.81 40.16 0.92
CA GLU A 249 -4.78 39.95 1.95
C GLU A 249 -4.32 38.48 2.01
N SER A 250 -3.00 38.36 2.09
CA SER A 250 -2.19 37.15 2.16
C SER A 250 -2.65 36.19 3.27
N CYS A 251 -3.01 34.94 2.93
CA CYS A 251 -3.30 33.89 3.92
C CYS A 251 -2.02 33.37 4.58
N PRO A 252 -1.86 33.43 5.93
CA PRO A 252 -0.89 32.63 6.65
C PRO A 252 -1.48 31.23 6.95
N MET A 253 -0.59 30.24 7.02
CA MET A 253 -0.90 28.84 7.37
C MET A 253 -1.39 28.70 8.83
N GLU A 254 -2.63 29.04 9.11
CA GLU A 254 -3.24 28.81 10.43
C GLU A 254 -4.64 28.18 10.39
N TRP A 255 -5.13 27.77 9.20
CA TRP A 255 -6.46 27.18 9.06
C TRP A 255 -6.54 25.65 9.19
N GLN A 256 -5.42 24.94 9.39
CA GLN A 256 -5.46 23.48 9.59
C GLN A 256 -5.67 23.06 11.06
N ALA A 257 -5.52 23.97 12.03
CA ALA A 257 -5.70 23.64 13.44
C ALA A 257 -7.15 23.77 13.95
N ALA A 258 -8.02 24.52 13.27
CA ALA A 258 -9.39 24.79 13.73
C ALA A 258 -10.44 23.74 13.30
N MET A 259 -10.13 22.86 12.35
CA MET A 259 -11.06 21.82 11.87
C MET A 259 -11.11 20.55 12.74
N LEU A 260 -10.23 20.41 13.74
CA LEU A 260 -10.14 19.23 14.59
C LEU A 260 -10.75 19.40 16.00
N GLN A 261 -11.37 20.54 16.30
CA GLN A 261 -11.95 20.80 17.64
C GLN A 261 -13.45 21.11 17.71
N ASN A 262 -14.19 21.18 16.59
CA ASN A 262 -15.64 21.36 16.62
C ASN A 262 -16.37 20.16 16.02
N LYS A 263 -16.33 19.03 16.73
CA LYS A 263 -17.15 17.86 16.41
C LYS A 263 -17.85 17.30 17.63
N GLU A 264 -18.47 18.16 18.40
CA GLU A 264 -19.52 17.82 19.36
C GLU A 264 -20.52 18.98 19.34
N GLU A 265 -21.80 18.63 19.21
CA GLU A 265 -22.97 19.52 19.25
C GLU A 265 -23.22 20.40 18.01
N ASP A 266 -23.93 19.84 17.02
CA ASP A 266 -25.24 20.39 16.64
C ASP A 266 -25.96 19.46 15.66
N GLY A 267 -27.21 19.15 16.00
CA GLY A 267 -28.11 18.34 15.18
C GLY A 267 -28.52 19.08 13.91
N CYS A 268 -28.15 18.55 12.75
CA CYS A 268 -28.85 18.83 11.51
C CYS A 268 -29.82 17.67 11.21
N GLU A 269 -31.11 17.94 11.41
CA GLU A 269 -32.18 17.18 10.79
C GLU A 269 -32.05 17.27 9.27
N VAL A 270 -31.69 16.16 8.63
CA VAL A 270 -31.80 15.99 7.18
C VAL A 270 -33.26 15.74 6.88
N SER A 271 -33.97 16.77 6.40
CA SER A 271 -35.28 16.62 5.80
C SER A 271 -35.13 16.06 4.38
N GLU A 272 -35.45 14.78 4.22
CA GLU A 272 -35.59 14.14 2.91
C GLU A 272 -36.77 14.78 2.15
N THR A 273 -36.46 15.60 1.16
CA THR A 273 -37.44 16.00 0.16
C THR A 273 -37.53 14.91 -0.91
N GLY A 274 -38.66 14.21 -0.90
CA GLY A 274 -38.93 13.06 -1.75
C GLY A 274 -38.85 13.35 -3.25
N VAL A 275 -38.05 12.54 -3.93
CA VAL A 275 -38.13 12.36 -5.39
C VAL A 275 -39.22 11.31 -5.64
N ARG A 276 -40.29 11.74 -6.29
CA ARG A 276 -41.42 10.90 -6.70
C ARG A 276 -40.96 9.83 -7.69
N ASP A 277 -41.20 8.57 -7.33
CA ASP A 277 -41.18 7.41 -8.21
C ASP A 277 -42.11 7.61 -9.40
N SER A 278 -41.54 7.60 -10.60
CA SER A 278 -42.30 7.42 -11.84
C SER A 278 -42.44 5.92 -12.10
N GLN A 279 -43.66 5.41 -11.86
CA GLN A 279 -44.10 4.08 -12.22
C GLN A 279 -43.95 3.85 -13.74
N LEU A 280 -43.11 2.89 -14.12
CA LEU A 280 -43.16 2.26 -15.45
C LEU A 280 -43.82 0.88 -15.33
N PRO A 281 -44.73 0.51 -16.26
CA PRO A 281 -45.50 -0.73 -16.15
C PRO A 281 -44.65 -1.97 -16.50
N ARG A 282 -44.81 -3.03 -15.71
CA ARG A 282 -44.20 -4.35 -15.95
C ARG A 282 -44.94 -5.08 -17.10
N PRO A 283 -44.24 -5.80 -17.99
CA PRO A 283 -44.89 -6.66 -18.97
C PRO A 283 -45.38 -7.96 -18.31
N ALA A 284 -46.66 -8.28 -18.53
CA ALA A 284 -47.27 -9.55 -18.15
C ALA A 284 -46.79 -10.66 -19.09
N TRP A 285 -46.13 -11.68 -18.54
CA TRP A 285 -45.86 -12.92 -19.26
C TRP A 285 -47.03 -13.85 -19.02
N LYS A 286 -47.80 -14.14 -20.08
CA LYS A 286 -48.82 -15.19 -20.09
C LYS A 286 -48.12 -16.54 -20.24
N THR A 287 -48.37 -17.42 -19.29
CA THR A 287 -48.25 -18.87 -19.44
C THR A 287 -49.21 -19.37 -20.52
N PHE A 288 -48.66 -20.08 -21.50
CA PHE A 288 -49.27 -21.20 -22.21
C PHE A 288 -48.15 -22.18 -22.59
#